data_AF-A0A2H0LGI0-F1
#
_entry.id   AF-A0A2H0LGI0-F1
#
_cell.length_a   1.000
_cell.length_b   1.000
_cell.length_c   1.000
_cell.angle_alpha   90.00
_cell.angle_beta   90.00
_cell.angle_gamma   90.00
#
_symmetry.space_group_name_H-M   'P 1'
#
loop_
_entity.id
_entity.type
_entity.pdbx_description
1 polymer ?
#
loop_
_entity_poly.entity_id
_entity_poly.type
_entity_poly.pdbx_seq_one_letter_code
_entity_poly.pdbx_strand_id
1 'polypeptide(L)'
;MALRRQREEDAGGERWLEVDASMTGTLTFKDPVNLQINGQFEGTLDTKGNLSIGEKAKVKATIRGESISISGSVNGTITASGRVELQSTARVNGKIISPRVIMHDGAVLHGTLEMLGAAGERSWMTSDELARYLEVDASTVMQWAQSGRLPALQEGPDWRFERGKIEEWLAHEKIK
;
A
#
# COMPACT_ATOMS: atom_id res chain seq x y z
N MET A 1 -2.86 54.59 10.99
CA MET A 1 -3.07 53.28 11.64
C MET A 1 -2.21 52.25 10.93
N ALA A 2 -1.50 51.42 11.69
CA ALA A 2 -0.25 50.77 11.32
C ALA A 2 -0.37 49.54 10.41
N LEU A 3 0.72 49.28 9.67
CA LEU A 3 1.03 48.06 8.94
C LEU A 3 1.05 46.81 9.85
N ARG A 4 0.68 45.64 9.30
CA ARG A 4 1.55 44.45 9.39
C ARG A 4 1.25 43.41 8.31
N ARG A 5 2.34 43.05 7.64
CA ARG A 5 2.53 42.03 6.62
C ARG A 5 3.12 40.80 7.32
N GLN A 6 2.63 39.62 6.99
CA GLN A 6 3.28 38.29 7.04
C GLN A 6 2.60 37.55 5.89
N ARG A 7 3.18 37.17 4.74
CA ARG A 7 4.49 36.68 4.29
C ARG A 7 4.95 35.35 4.88
N GLU A 8 5.35 34.50 3.93
CA GLU A 8 6.18 33.29 3.95
C GLU A 8 5.39 31.99 4.21
N GLU A 9 5.05 31.23 3.15
CA GLU A 9 5.90 30.23 2.44
C GLU A 9 6.24 29.05 3.34
N ASP A 10 5.50 27.95 3.18
CA ASP A 10 5.99 26.62 3.51
C ASP A 10 5.91 25.72 2.28
N ALA A 11 7.07 25.15 1.97
CA ALA A 11 7.40 24.40 0.77
C ALA A 11 6.87 22.95 0.83
N GLY A 12 6.20 22.52 -0.24
CA GLY A 12 5.72 21.15 -0.41
C GLY A 12 4.31 21.10 -0.97
N GLY A 13 4.05 21.84 -2.06
CA GLY A 13 2.69 21.99 -2.60
C GLY A 13 2.06 20.63 -2.90
N GLU A 14 0.96 20.31 -2.20
CA GLU A 14 0.14 19.15 -2.50
C GLU A 14 -0.34 19.26 -3.95
N ARG A 15 0.13 18.35 -4.78
CA ARG A 15 -0.21 18.33 -6.21
C ARG A 15 -1.53 17.58 -6.32
N TRP A 16 -2.60 18.31 -6.59
CA TRP A 16 -3.92 17.76 -6.86
C TRP A 16 -4.16 17.70 -8.37
N LEU A 17 -4.58 16.54 -8.86
CA LEU A 17 -5.08 16.39 -10.21
C LEU A 17 -6.50 15.84 -10.13
N GLU A 18 -7.46 16.56 -10.67
CA GLU A 18 -8.85 16.12 -10.78
C GLU A 18 -9.14 15.75 -12.24
N VAL A 19 -9.72 14.57 -12.44
CA VAL A 19 -10.05 14.03 -13.75
C VAL A 19 -11.56 13.82 -13.86
N ASP A 20 -12.21 14.73 -14.58
CA ASP A 20 -13.65 14.68 -14.91
C ASP A 20 -13.93 14.24 -16.36
N ALA A 21 -12.89 13.92 -17.14
CA ALA A 21 -13.02 13.49 -18.53
C ALA A 21 -12.94 11.96 -18.68
N SER A 22 -13.42 11.44 -19.81
CA SER A 22 -13.12 10.07 -20.24
C SER A 22 -11.68 10.02 -20.77
N MET A 23 -10.80 9.30 -20.09
CA MET A 23 -9.39 9.17 -20.45
C MET A 23 -9.02 7.71 -20.69
N THR A 24 -8.24 7.46 -21.75
CA THR A 24 -7.72 6.14 -22.08
C THR A 24 -6.20 6.20 -22.25
N GLY A 25 -5.46 5.33 -21.56
CA GLY A 25 -4.01 5.24 -21.73
C GLY A 25 -3.25 4.85 -20.46
N THR A 26 -1.96 5.17 -20.44
CA THR A 26 -1.08 4.90 -19.29
C THR A 26 -0.68 6.22 -18.63
N LEU A 27 -1.01 6.38 -17.35
CA LEU A 27 -0.56 7.50 -16.52
C LEU A 27 0.49 7.00 -15.53
N THR A 28 1.61 7.71 -15.46
CA THR A 28 2.70 7.41 -14.53
C THR A 28 3.18 8.70 -13.88
N PHE A 29 3.10 8.76 -12.56
CA PHE A 29 3.57 9.89 -11.76
C PHE A 29 4.85 9.50 -11.03
N LYS A 30 5.94 10.23 -11.29
CA LYS A 30 7.23 10.00 -10.61
C LYS A 30 7.27 10.56 -9.18
N ASP A 31 6.54 11.64 -8.97
CA ASP A 31 6.40 12.32 -7.69
C ASP A 31 5.11 11.89 -6.97
N PRO A 32 5.03 11.99 -5.64
CA PRO A 32 3.78 11.80 -4.91
C PRO A 32 2.78 12.89 -5.31
N VAL A 33 1.65 12.46 -5.86
CA VAL A 33 0.56 13.34 -6.33
C VAL A 33 -0.75 12.76 -5.79
N ASN A 34 -1.61 13.66 -5.30
CA ASN A 34 -2.98 13.33 -4.94
C ASN A 34 -3.84 13.37 -6.20
N LEU A 35 -4.28 12.20 -6.64
CA LEU A 35 -5.08 12.05 -7.85
C LEU A 35 -6.52 11.75 -7.48
N GLN A 36 -7.45 12.50 -8.03
CA GLN A 36 -8.88 12.24 -7.92
C GLN A 36 -9.49 12.00 -9.29
N ILE A 37 -10.20 10.88 -9.44
CA ILE A 37 -10.89 10.50 -10.67
C ILE A 37 -12.38 10.48 -10.40
N ASN A 38 -13.13 11.39 -11.03
CA ASN A 38 -14.59 11.45 -10.97
C ASN A 38 -15.24 10.94 -12.27
N GLY A 39 -14.48 10.91 -13.39
CA GLY A 39 -14.93 10.52 -14.72
C GLY A 39 -14.75 9.04 -15.08
N GLN A 40 -14.42 8.77 -16.34
CA GLN A 40 -14.13 7.43 -16.84
C GLN A 40 -12.65 7.27 -17.13
N PHE A 41 -12.05 6.18 -16.64
CA PHE A 41 -10.63 5.91 -16.89
C PHE A 41 -10.43 4.47 -17.36
N GLU A 42 -9.77 4.27 -18.50
CA GLU A 42 -9.39 2.93 -18.98
C GLU A 42 -7.89 2.86 -19.28
N GLY A 43 -7.20 1.86 -18.73
CA GLY A 43 -5.78 1.63 -19.01
C GLY A 43 -4.94 1.29 -17.78
N THR A 44 -3.80 1.94 -17.60
CA THR A 44 -2.88 1.67 -16.47
C THR A 44 -2.53 2.95 -15.74
N LEU A 45 -2.54 2.89 -14.40
CA LEU A 45 -2.28 4.03 -13.55
C LEU A 45 -1.25 3.66 -12.50
N ASP A 46 -0.14 4.39 -12.48
CA ASP A 46 0.96 4.20 -11.54
C ASP A 46 1.24 5.53 -10.84
N THR A 47 0.99 5.58 -9.53
CA THR A 47 1.25 6.74 -8.68
C THR A 47 1.93 6.31 -7.39
N LYS A 48 2.81 7.16 -6.87
CA LYS A 48 3.40 6.99 -5.54
C LYS A 48 2.63 7.72 -4.43
N GLY A 49 1.53 8.38 -4.76
CA GLY A 49 0.73 9.15 -3.82
C GLY A 49 -0.63 8.53 -3.54
N ASN A 50 -1.56 9.39 -3.14
CA ASN A 50 -2.93 9.00 -2.84
C ASN A 50 -3.78 9.04 -4.12
N LEU A 51 -4.60 8.00 -4.29
CA LEU A 51 -5.59 7.93 -5.35
C LEU A 51 -6.99 7.87 -4.74
N SER A 52 -7.88 8.74 -5.20
CA SER A 52 -9.29 8.76 -4.84
C SER A 52 -10.15 8.55 -6.07
N ILE A 53 -11.05 7.58 -6.02
CA ILE A 53 -12.01 7.29 -7.10
C ILE A 53 -13.39 7.73 -6.60
N GLY A 54 -13.93 8.78 -7.22
CA GLY A 54 -15.22 9.36 -6.87
C GLY A 54 -16.40 8.41 -7.10
N GLU A 55 -17.53 8.69 -6.46
CA GLU A 55 -18.72 7.82 -6.48
C GLU A 55 -19.28 7.56 -7.88
N LYS A 56 -19.23 8.56 -8.76
CA LYS A 56 -19.71 8.47 -10.15
C LYS A 56 -18.68 7.92 -11.12
N ALA A 57 -17.45 7.67 -10.66
CA ALA A 57 -16.37 7.25 -11.51
C ALA A 57 -16.52 5.79 -11.94
N LYS A 58 -16.13 5.51 -13.19
CA LYS A 58 -16.01 4.16 -13.73
C LYS A 58 -14.61 3.94 -14.23
N VAL A 59 -13.88 3.09 -13.54
CA VAL A 59 -12.47 2.84 -13.82
C VAL A 59 -12.30 1.40 -14.29
N LYS A 60 -11.70 1.20 -15.46
CA LYS A 60 -11.34 -0.11 -15.98
C LYS A 60 -9.83 -0.15 -16.20
N ALA A 61 -9.07 -0.45 -15.16
CA ALA A 61 -7.63 -0.26 -15.19
C ALA A 61 -6.85 -1.19 -14.27
N THR A 62 -5.55 -1.29 -14.55
CA THR A 62 -4.57 -1.77 -13.57
C THR A 62 -4.05 -0.55 -12.79
N ILE A 63 -4.29 -0.53 -11.50
CA ILE A 63 -3.99 0.60 -10.62
C ILE A 63 -2.88 0.21 -9.65
N ARG A 64 -1.83 1.02 -9.58
CA ARG A 64 -0.74 0.93 -8.60
C ARG A 64 -0.64 2.24 -7.84
N GLY A 65 -0.65 2.15 -6.51
CA GLY A 65 -0.71 3.32 -5.61
C GLY A 65 -0.15 3.02 -4.23
N GLU A 66 0.03 4.05 -3.41
CA GLU A 66 0.32 3.86 -1.98
C GLU A 66 -0.96 3.71 -1.17
N SER A 67 -1.82 4.74 -1.23
CA SER A 67 -3.13 4.77 -0.59
C SER A 67 -4.22 4.94 -1.63
N ILE A 68 -5.16 3.99 -1.71
CA ILE A 68 -6.22 3.99 -2.71
C ILE A 68 -7.57 4.00 -2.00
N SER A 69 -8.37 5.06 -2.23
CA SER A 69 -9.75 5.15 -1.76
C SER A 69 -10.71 5.02 -2.94
N ILE A 70 -11.73 4.19 -2.78
CA ILE A 70 -12.68 3.86 -3.84
C ILE A 70 -14.10 4.11 -3.36
N SER A 71 -14.81 5.02 -4.01
CA SER A 71 -16.25 5.24 -3.84
C SER A 71 -17.06 4.83 -5.06
N GLY A 72 -16.43 4.72 -6.23
CA GLY A 72 -17.09 4.39 -7.50
C GLY A 72 -17.00 2.92 -7.91
N SER A 73 -17.08 2.69 -9.22
CA SER A 73 -16.95 1.36 -9.81
C SER A 73 -15.56 1.15 -10.41
N VAL A 74 -14.89 0.06 -10.02
CA VAL A 74 -13.57 -0.31 -10.50
C VAL A 74 -13.60 -1.74 -11.04
N ASN A 75 -13.11 -1.93 -12.27
CA ASN A 75 -12.94 -3.23 -12.90
C ASN A 75 -11.46 -3.43 -13.26
N GLY A 76 -10.79 -4.37 -12.61
CA GLY A 76 -9.38 -4.64 -12.89
C GLY A 76 -8.57 -5.05 -11.67
N THR A 77 -7.27 -4.79 -11.71
CA THR A 77 -6.33 -5.17 -10.65
C THR A 77 -5.87 -3.92 -9.90
N ILE A 78 -6.05 -3.91 -8.59
CA ILE A 78 -5.64 -2.84 -7.69
C ILE A 78 -4.47 -3.36 -6.85
N THR A 79 -3.33 -2.70 -6.91
CA THR A 79 -2.17 -2.98 -6.08
C THR A 79 -1.83 -1.74 -5.26
N ALA A 80 -1.97 -1.83 -3.94
CA ALA A 80 -1.60 -0.75 -3.04
C ALA A 80 -0.45 -1.19 -2.13
N SER A 81 0.61 -0.38 -2.03
CA SER A 81 1.71 -0.66 -1.09
C SER A 81 1.37 -0.32 0.35
N GLY A 82 0.38 0.56 0.60
CA GLY A 82 -0.02 0.99 1.93
C GLY A 82 -1.41 0.48 2.33
N ARG A 83 -2.47 1.06 1.75
CA ARG A 83 -3.85 0.67 2.08
C ARG A 83 -4.82 0.82 0.92
N VAL A 84 -5.85 -0.02 0.91
CA VAL A 84 -7.06 0.16 0.09
C VAL A 84 -8.25 0.41 1.00
N GLU A 85 -9.02 1.45 0.70
CA GLU A 85 -10.26 1.78 1.39
C GLU A 85 -11.43 1.73 0.42
N LEU A 86 -12.40 0.86 0.70
CA LEU A 86 -13.63 0.74 -0.05
C LEU A 86 -14.74 1.45 0.72
N GLN A 87 -15.18 2.60 0.20
CA GLN A 87 -16.28 3.38 0.75
C GLN A 87 -17.63 2.68 0.52
N SER A 88 -18.69 3.19 1.15
CA SER A 88 -20.02 2.56 1.16
C SER A 88 -20.65 2.30 -0.21
N THR A 89 -20.28 3.09 -1.23
CA THR A 89 -20.80 2.96 -2.59
C THR A 89 -19.87 2.17 -3.52
N ALA A 90 -18.72 1.73 -3.02
CA ALA A 90 -17.67 1.10 -3.80
C ALA A 90 -18.13 -0.21 -4.43
N ARG A 91 -17.85 -0.39 -5.72
CA ARG A 91 -18.06 -1.65 -6.45
C ARG A 91 -16.79 -2.04 -7.18
N VAL A 92 -16.07 -3.02 -6.64
CA VAL A 92 -14.83 -3.51 -7.24
C VAL A 92 -15.06 -4.89 -7.82
N ASN A 93 -14.77 -5.08 -9.11
CA ASN A 93 -14.67 -6.40 -9.72
C ASN A 93 -13.23 -6.66 -10.17
N GLY A 94 -12.58 -7.68 -9.58
CA GLY A 94 -11.23 -8.09 -9.96
C GLY A 94 -10.35 -8.42 -8.77
N LYS A 95 -9.05 -8.09 -8.85
CA LYS A 95 -8.06 -8.49 -7.85
C LYS A 95 -7.58 -7.28 -7.04
N ILE A 96 -7.60 -7.39 -5.71
CA ILE A 96 -6.99 -6.42 -4.79
C ILE A 96 -5.77 -7.06 -4.14
N ILE A 97 -4.63 -6.36 -4.19
CA ILE A 97 -3.39 -6.72 -3.53
C ILE A 97 -2.99 -5.55 -2.63
N SER A 98 -3.02 -5.72 -1.31
CA SER A 98 -2.69 -4.65 -0.37
C SER A 98 -2.31 -5.16 1.01
N PRO A 99 -1.46 -4.48 1.79
CA PRO A 99 -1.20 -4.89 3.17
C PRO A 99 -2.34 -4.61 4.13
N ARG A 100 -3.20 -3.63 3.82
CA ARG A 100 -4.34 -3.26 4.64
C ARG A 100 -5.53 -2.95 3.75
N VAL A 101 -6.67 -3.55 4.05
CA VAL A 101 -7.93 -3.23 3.38
C VAL A 101 -8.98 -2.84 4.42
N ILE A 102 -9.62 -1.69 4.19
CA ILE A 102 -10.73 -1.17 4.99
C ILE A 102 -11.97 -1.22 4.10
N MET A 103 -13.04 -1.85 4.59
CA MET A 103 -14.32 -1.90 3.88
C MET A 103 -15.41 -1.29 4.75
N HIS A 104 -16.09 -0.29 4.21
CA HIS A 104 -17.26 0.33 4.83
C HIS A 104 -18.54 -0.42 4.47
N ASP A 105 -19.59 -0.19 5.27
CA ASP A 105 -20.91 -0.80 5.04
C ASP A 105 -21.45 -0.42 3.65
N GLY A 106 -21.94 -1.42 2.89
CA GLY A 106 -22.42 -1.25 1.52
C GLY A 106 -21.38 -1.49 0.41
N ALA A 107 -20.08 -1.55 0.75
CA ALA A 107 -19.03 -1.83 -0.22
C ALA A 107 -19.16 -3.26 -0.78
N VAL A 108 -19.07 -3.40 -2.11
CA VAL A 108 -19.13 -4.70 -2.80
C VAL A 108 -17.80 -4.99 -3.47
N LEU A 109 -17.18 -6.10 -3.08
CA LEU A 109 -15.99 -6.65 -3.72
C LEU A 109 -16.35 -7.99 -4.36
N HIS A 110 -16.15 -8.12 -5.67
CA HIS A 110 -16.29 -9.35 -6.42
C HIS A 110 -14.95 -9.75 -7.04
N GLY A 111 -14.31 -10.79 -6.49
CA GLY A 111 -13.06 -11.33 -7.01
C GLY A 111 -12.11 -11.76 -5.91
N THR A 112 -10.82 -11.58 -6.14
CA THR A 112 -9.77 -12.09 -5.24
C THR A 112 -9.13 -10.96 -4.45
N LEU A 113 -9.07 -11.12 -3.13
CA LEU A 113 -8.32 -10.22 -2.24
C LEU A 113 -7.10 -10.95 -1.70
N GLU A 114 -5.93 -10.39 -1.94
CA GLU A 114 -4.65 -10.89 -1.47
C GLU A 114 -4.05 -9.85 -0.51
N MET A 115 -4.00 -10.22 0.78
CA MET A 115 -3.39 -9.37 1.79
C MET A 115 -1.88 -9.60 1.75
N LEU A 116 -1.11 -8.57 1.38
CA LEU A 116 0.34 -8.59 1.51
C LEU A 116 0.65 -8.40 3.00
N GLY A 117 0.78 -9.49 3.78
CA GLY A 117 0.99 -9.50 5.24
C GLY A 117 1.39 -8.15 5.85
N ALA A 118 0.49 -7.58 6.66
CA ALA A 118 0.54 -6.21 7.15
C ALA A 118 1.93 -5.82 7.70
N ALA A 119 2.65 -4.97 6.97
CA ALA A 119 3.93 -4.40 7.37
C ALA A 119 3.82 -3.28 8.45
N GLY A 120 2.94 -3.49 9.43
CA GLY A 120 2.65 -2.61 10.57
C GLY A 120 1.27 -3.05 11.07
N GLU A 121 1.04 -3.43 12.32
CA GLU A 121 1.22 -2.64 13.55
C GLU A 121 1.69 -3.49 14.74
N ARG A 122 2.19 -4.70 14.47
CA ARG A 122 3.05 -5.46 15.38
C ARG A 122 4.10 -6.08 14.51
N SER A 123 5.33 -5.58 14.61
CA SER A 123 6.46 -5.87 13.74
C SER A 123 6.96 -7.31 13.90
N TRP A 124 6.08 -8.30 14.01
CA TRP A 124 6.40 -9.69 14.30
C TRP A 124 6.07 -10.49 13.05
N MET A 125 7.10 -11.08 12.46
CA MET A 125 7.02 -11.87 11.25
C MET A 125 7.01 -13.35 11.64
N THR A 126 6.30 -14.16 10.88
CA THR A 126 6.45 -15.62 10.87
C THR A 126 7.75 -16.02 10.17
N SER A 127 8.17 -17.28 10.30
CA SER A 127 9.30 -17.82 9.56
C SER A 127 9.15 -17.64 8.05
N ASP A 128 7.94 -17.87 7.53
CA ASP A 128 7.61 -17.77 6.11
C ASP A 128 7.62 -16.33 5.59
N GLU A 129 7.19 -15.37 6.41
CA GLU A 129 7.25 -13.95 6.05
C GLU A 129 8.69 -13.43 6.08
N LEU A 130 9.47 -13.82 7.09
CA LEU A 130 10.86 -13.44 7.18
C LEU A 130 11.69 -14.07 6.04
N ALA A 131 11.40 -15.31 5.67
CA ALA A 131 12.04 -16.00 4.54
C ALA A 131 11.87 -15.22 3.23
N ARG A 132 10.64 -14.78 2.95
CA ARG A 132 10.34 -13.92 1.79
C ARG A 132 11.05 -12.58 1.86
N TYR A 133 11.17 -11.99 3.05
CA TYR A 133 11.83 -10.70 3.25
C TYR A 133 13.35 -10.76 3.07
N LEU A 134 13.98 -11.86 3.52
CA LEU A 134 15.42 -12.10 3.38
C LEU A 134 15.81 -12.74 2.04
N GLU A 135 14.83 -13.09 1.19
CA GLU A 135 15.01 -13.85 -0.04
C GLU A 135 15.73 -15.20 0.17
N VAL A 136 15.39 -15.91 1.26
CA VAL A 136 15.92 -17.24 1.61
C VAL A 136 14.80 -18.24 1.88
N ASP A 137 15.12 -19.53 1.92
CA ASP A 137 14.15 -20.56 2.32
C ASP A 137 13.74 -20.47 3.80
N ALA A 138 12.49 -20.83 4.10
CA ALA A 138 11.97 -20.86 5.48
C ALA A 138 12.77 -21.80 6.40
N SER A 139 13.34 -22.88 5.87
CA SER A 139 14.24 -23.78 6.61
C SER A 139 15.52 -23.06 7.08
N THR A 140 16.05 -22.15 6.28
CA THR A 140 17.24 -21.35 6.59
C THR A 140 16.94 -20.37 7.72
N VAL A 141 15.77 -19.72 7.68
CA VAL A 141 15.29 -18.85 8.76
C VAL A 141 15.14 -19.63 10.07
N MET A 142 14.54 -20.82 10.01
CA MET A 142 14.36 -21.68 11.19
C MET A 142 15.70 -22.17 11.77
N GLN A 143 16.67 -22.50 10.91
CA GLN A 143 18.02 -22.88 11.33
C GLN A 143 18.75 -21.71 12.03
N TRP A 144 18.62 -20.49 11.52
CA TRP A 144 19.21 -19.31 12.14
C TRP A 144 18.54 -18.92 13.46
N ALA A 145 17.22 -19.12 13.57
CA ALA A 145 16.50 -18.95 14.83
C ALA A 145 16.97 -19.95 15.89
N GLN A 146 17.02 -21.25 15.56
CA GLN A 146 17.44 -22.31 16.49
C GLN A 146 18.90 -22.21 16.92
N SER A 147 19.77 -21.74 16.03
CA SER A 147 21.19 -21.51 16.35
C SER A 147 21.46 -20.22 17.13
N GLY A 148 20.45 -19.36 17.29
CA GLY A 148 20.59 -18.04 17.92
C GLY A 148 21.34 -17.01 17.05
N ARG A 149 21.57 -17.30 15.75
CA ARG A 149 22.21 -16.36 14.82
C ARG A 149 21.30 -15.19 14.48
N LEU A 150 19.99 -15.41 14.45
CA LEU A 150 19.00 -14.45 14.03
C LEU A 150 18.07 -14.09 15.19
N PRO A 151 17.80 -12.79 15.45
CA PRO A 151 16.97 -12.38 16.58
C PRO A 151 15.53 -12.86 16.42
N ALA A 152 15.14 -13.81 17.26
CA ALA A 152 13.82 -14.45 17.25
C ALA A 152 13.28 -14.56 18.67
N LEU A 153 11.96 -14.49 18.83
CA LEU A 153 11.27 -14.82 20.06
C LEU A 153 10.48 -16.12 19.88
N GLN A 154 10.62 -17.02 20.85
CA GLN A 154 9.86 -18.27 20.87
C GLN A 154 8.55 -18.05 21.64
N GLU A 155 7.43 -18.05 20.93
CA GLU A 155 6.09 -18.01 21.51
C GLU A 155 5.44 -19.39 21.38
N GLY A 156 5.69 -20.26 22.37
CA GLY A 156 5.18 -21.63 22.36
C GLY A 156 5.83 -22.48 21.25
N PRO A 157 5.05 -23.13 20.37
CA PRO A 157 5.60 -23.95 19.29
C PRO A 157 6.12 -23.11 18.12
N ASP A 158 5.77 -21.84 18.04
CA ASP A 158 6.06 -20.98 16.90
C ASP A 158 7.19 -19.99 17.20
N TRP A 159 7.95 -19.67 16.15
CA TRP A 159 8.92 -18.58 16.17
C TRP A 159 8.30 -17.30 15.63
N ARG A 160 8.69 -16.18 16.23
CA ARG A 160 8.30 -14.84 15.82
C ARG A 160 9.54 -13.96 15.69
N PHE A 161 9.56 -13.15 14.65
CA PHE A 161 10.73 -12.36 14.28
C PHE A 161 10.39 -10.88 14.26
N GLU A 162 11.07 -10.12 15.11
CA GLU A 162 10.79 -8.69 15.18
C GLU A 162 11.50 -7.95 14.05
N ARG A 163 10.77 -7.42 13.05
CA ARG A 163 11.35 -6.74 11.88
C ARG A 163 12.38 -5.68 12.26
N GLY A 164 12.14 -4.85 13.28
CA GLY A 164 13.12 -3.86 13.74
C GLY A 164 14.46 -4.48 14.15
N LYS A 165 14.44 -5.61 14.88
CA LYS A 165 15.65 -6.35 15.25
C LYS A 165 16.30 -7.06 14.07
N ILE A 166 15.50 -7.53 13.11
CA ILE A 166 16.00 -8.14 11.87
C ILE A 166 16.73 -7.10 11.01
N GLU A 167 16.16 -5.89 10.87
CA GLU A 167 16.78 -4.80 10.12
C GLU A 167 18.10 -4.35 10.78
N GLU A 168 18.15 -4.29 12.11
CA GLU A 168 19.39 -4.03 12.86
C GLU A 168 20.44 -5.14 12.65
N TRP A 169 20.03 -6.41 12.69
CA TRP A 169 20.90 -7.55 12.42
C TRP A 169 21.47 -7.54 11.00
N LEU A 170 20.63 -7.26 9.99
CA LEU A 170 21.05 -7.13 8.58
C LEU A 170 22.06 -6.00 8.38
N ALA A 171 21.88 -4.88 9.07
CA ALA A 171 22.81 -3.76 9.02
C ALA A 171 24.19 -4.18 9.56
N HIS A 172 24.25 -5.00 10.61
CA HIS A 172 25.50 -5.52 11.17
C HIS A 172 26.17 -6.56 10.27
N GLU A 173 25.41 -7.38 9.56
CA GLU A 173 25.96 -8.45 8.71
C GLU A 173 26.57 -7.91 7.39
N LYS A 174 26.05 -6.80 6.86
CA LYS A 174 26.60 -6.14 5.64
C LYS A 174 27.88 -5.31 5.88
N ILE A 175 28.30 -5.11 7.13
CA ILE A 175 29.48 -4.30 7.50
C ILE A 175 30.78 -5.15 7.53
N LYS A 176 30.75 -6.41 7.10
CA LYS A 176 31.94 -7.28 7.03
C LYS A 176 32.27 -7.75 5.62
#